data_AF-A0A3N1Q434-F1
#
_entry.id   AF-A0A3N1Q434-F1
#
_cell.length_a   1.000
_cell.length_b   1.000
_cell.length_c   1.000
_cell.angle_alpha   90.00
_cell.angle_beta   90.00
_cell.angle_gamma   90.00
#
_symmetry.space_group_name_H-M   'P 1'
#
loop_
_entity.id
_entity.type
_entity.pdbx_description
1 polymer ?
#
loop_
_entity_poly.entity_id
_entity_poly.type
_entity_poly.pdbx_seq_one_letter_code
_entity_poly.pdbx_strand_id
1 'polypeptide(L)'
;MPSTPAPRLSRINLPRMILWLASLVVAVGGYLLMTISNTREAAIYTAGTADYPKLFATQSGSTIGGLLIAVGVLGALLALTSMALTWKPRVATEAEAAPEAELDAAEAELDDEELRATPR
;
A
#
# COMPACT_ATOMS: atom_id res chain seq x y z
N MET A 1 10.18 -0.11 -43.88
CA MET A 1 10.15 1.04 -42.96
C MET A 1 10.18 0.50 -41.53
N PRO A 2 11.19 0.83 -40.70
CA PRO A 2 11.22 0.39 -39.32
C PRO A 2 10.15 1.13 -38.51
N SER A 3 9.21 0.39 -37.92
CA SER A 3 8.20 0.93 -37.01
C SER A 3 8.89 1.38 -35.71
N THR A 4 8.87 2.67 -35.42
CA THR A 4 9.30 3.22 -34.12
C THR A 4 8.41 2.61 -33.03
N PRO A 5 8.95 1.86 -32.05
CA PRO A 5 8.15 1.36 -30.95
C PRO A 5 7.62 2.56 -30.15
N ALA A 6 6.30 2.67 -30.04
CA ALA A 6 5.67 3.69 -29.22
C ALA A 6 6.22 3.62 -27.78
N PRO A 7 6.53 4.76 -27.14
CA PRO A 7 7.02 4.76 -25.77
C PRO A 7 5.94 4.13 -24.88
N ARG A 8 6.26 3.01 -24.26
CA ARG A 8 5.40 2.35 -23.26
C ARG A 8 5.32 3.30 -22.07
N LEU A 9 4.31 4.17 -22.08
CA LEU A 9 3.98 5.03 -20.95
C LEU A 9 3.71 4.13 -19.74
N SER A 10 4.74 4.12 -18.89
CA SER A 10 4.81 3.73 -17.49
C SER A 10 3.51 3.17 -16.92
N ARG A 11 3.51 1.86 -16.64
CA ARG A 11 2.46 1.15 -15.89
C ARG A 11 2.56 1.56 -14.41
N ILE A 12 2.34 2.84 -14.12
CA ILE A 12 2.31 3.37 -12.76
C ILE A 12 1.06 2.79 -12.10
N ASN A 13 1.25 2.05 -11.01
CA ASN A 13 0.15 1.52 -10.21
C ASN A 13 -0.50 2.69 -9.45
N LEU A 14 -1.44 3.38 -10.12
CA LEU A 14 -2.17 4.53 -9.61
C LEU A 14 -2.72 4.30 -8.18
N PRO A 15 -3.32 3.13 -7.83
CA PRO A 15 -3.79 2.89 -6.47
C PRO A 15 -2.68 2.93 -5.41
N ARG A 16 -1.49 2.40 -5.72
CA ARG A 16 -0.35 2.39 -4.78
C ARG A 16 0.23 3.79 -4.59
N MET A 17 0.24 4.59 -5.65
CA MET A 17 0.70 5.97 -5.58
C MET A 17 -0.25 6.82 -4.73
N ILE A 18 -1.56 6.62 -4.87
CA ILE A 18 -2.56 7.27 -4.01
C ILE A 18 -2.37 6.84 -2.54
N LEU A 19 -2.16 5.55 -2.27
CA LEU A 19 -1.91 5.05 -0.91
C LEU A 19 -0.66 5.68 -0.28
N TRP A 20 0.43 5.77 -1.06
CA TRP A 20 1.66 6.42 -0.62
C TRP A 20 1.42 7.90 -0.28
N LEU A 21 0.72 8.63 -1.14
CA LEU A 21 0.41 10.03 -0.92
C LEU A 21 -0.51 10.22 0.29
N ALA A 22 -1.53 9.39 0.45
CA ALA A 22 -2.41 9.41 1.62
C ALA A 22 -1.62 9.20 2.92
N SER A 23 -0.65 8.28 2.90
CA SER A 23 0.23 8.02 4.05
C SER A 23 1.09 9.24 4.41
N LEU A 24 1.60 9.97 3.42
CA LEU A 24 2.28 11.24 3.63
C LEU A 24 1.36 12.31 4.21
N VAL A 25 0.13 12.43 3.71
CA VAL A 25 -0.86 13.39 4.23
C VAL A 25 -1.15 13.09 5.70
N VAL A 26 -1.30 11.82 6.08
CA VAL A 26 -1.49 11.41 7.48
C VAL A 26 -0.28 11.80 8.34
N ALA A 27 0.95 11.55 7.86
CA ALA A 27 2.15 11.92 8.60
C ALA A 27 2.27 13.45 8.80
N VAL A 28 2.00 14.24 7.75
CA VAL A 28 2.02 15.71 7.83
C VAL A 28 0.92 16.21 8.76
N GLY A 29 -0.29 15.65 8.68
CA GLY A 29 -1.39 15.97 9.59
C GLY A 29 -1.03 15.68 11.05
N GLY A 30 -0.38 14.54 11.31
CA GLY A 30 0.15 14.17 12.62
C GLY A 30 1.18 15.17 13.13
N TYR A 31 2.13 15.58 12.28
CA TYR A 31 3.13 16.59 12.60
C TYR A 31 2.50 17.93 12.99
N LEU A 32 1.55 18.43 12.18
CA LEU A 32 0.86 19.69 12.47
C LEU A 32 0.09 19.63 13.78
N LEU A 33 -0.64 18.53 14.02
CA LEU A 33 -1.38 18.33 15.27
C LEU A 33 -0.44 18.32 16.48
N MET A 34 0.67 17.56 16.38
CA MET A 34 1.67 17.47 17.44
C MET A 34 2.27 18.84 17.76
N THR A 35 2.69 19.59 16.75
CA THR A 35 3.28 20.93 16.93
C THR A 35 2.29 21.89 17.57
N ILE A 36 1.04 21.96 17.07
CA ILE A 36 0.01 22.84 17.64
C ILE A 36 -0.27 22.49 19.11
N SER A 37 -0.36 21.20 19.42
CA SER A 37 -0.54 20.72 20.80
C SER A 37 0.61 21.13 21.71
N ASN A 38 1.85 20.93 21.29
CA ASN A 38 3.04 21.30 22.07
C ASN A 38 3.12 22.81 22.31
N THR A 39 2.77 23.63 21.30
CA THR A 39 2.71 25.09 21.47
C THR A 39 1.65 25.49 22.49
N ARG A 40 0.47 24.86 22.46
CA ARG A 40 -0.60 25.13 23.43
C ARG A 40 -0.22 24.70 24.84
N GLU A 41 0.45 23.55 24.97
CA GLU A 41 0.97 23.05 26.24
C GLU A 41 1.98 24.03 26.85
N ALA A 42 2.94 24.51 26.05
CA ALA A 42 3.90 25.53 26.47
C ALA A 42 3.21 26.84 26.92
N ALA A 43 2.14 27.26 26.24
CA ALA A 43 1.37 28.44 26.62
C ALA A 43 0.66 28.26 27.98
N ILE A 44 0.20 27.05 28.30
CA ILE A 44 -0.45 26.77 29.59
C ILE A 44 0.58 26.76 30.72
N TYR A 45 1.74 26.13 30.49
CA TYR A 45 2.83 26.12 31.47
C TYR A 45 3.38 27.53 31.75
N THR A 46 3.52 28.36 30.72
CA THR A 46 3.99 29.75 30.88
C THR A 46 2.96 30.65 31.56
N ALA A 47 1.66 30.40 31.38
CA ALA A 47 0.61 31.14 32.06
C ALA A 47 0.49 30.80 33.56
N GLY A 48 1.16 29.74 34.04
CA GLY A 48 1.07 29.29 35.44
C GLY A 48 -0.33 28.82 35.86
N THR A 49 -1.20 28.53 34.90
CA THR A 49 -2.60 28.15 35.14
C THR A 49 -2.71 26.65 35.42
N ALA A 50 -3.39 26.27 36.50
CA ALA A 50 -3.70 24.89 36.83
C ALA A 50 -4.94 24.35 36.08
N ASP A 51 -5.01 24.58 34.77
CA ASP A 51 -6.09 24.09 33.90
C ASP A 51 -5.76 22.68 33.40
N TYR A 52 -5.94 21.69 34.29
CA TYR A 52 -5.63 20.29 34.01
C TYR A 52 -6.39 19.68 32.83
N PRO A 53 -7.70 19.93 32.65
CA PRO A 53 -8.42 19.44 31.46
C PRO A 53 -7.76 19.89 30.16
N LYS A 54 -7.32 21.15 30.11
CA LYS A 54 -6.65 21.71 28.94
C LYS A 54 -5.26 21.10 28.73
N LEU A 55 -4.50 20.88 29.80
CA LEU A 55 -3.20 20.18 29.75
C LEU A 55 -3.35 18.74 29.22
N PHE A 56 -4.33 17.99 29.71
CA PHE A 56 -4.57 16.62 29.22
C PHE A 56 -4.98 16.59 27.76
N ALA A 57 -5.78 17.56 27.31
CA ALA A 57 -6.16 17.70 25.91
C ALA A 57 -4.94 18.00 25.01
N THR A 58 -4.03 18.89 25.45
CA THR A 58 -2.82 19.21 24.68
C THR A 58 -1.86 18.03 24.62
N GLN A 59 -1.61 17.36 25.75
CA GLN A 59 -0.74 16.18 25.83
C GLN A 59 -1.30 15.02 24.99
N SER A 60 -2.62 14.79 25.05
CA SER A 60 -3.30 13.78 24.24
C SER A 60 -3.18 14.11 22.75
N GLY A 61 -3.37 15.37 22.36
CA GLY A 61 -3.19 15.80 20.97
C GLY A 61 -1.75 15.61 20.47
N SER A 62 -0.74 15.85 21.33
CA SER A 62 0.66 15.57 21.01
C SER A 62 0.91 14.08 20.78
N THR A 63 0.36 13.24 21.65
CA THR A 63 0.46 11.77 21.55
C THR A 63 -0.22 11.25 20.28
N ILE A 64 -1.45 11.71 19.99
CA ILE A 64 -2.18 11.35 18.77
C ILE A 64 -1.40 11.81 17.54
N GLY A 65 -0.87 13.04 17.56
CA GLY A 65 -0.02 13.56 16.49
C GLY A 65 1.20 12.68 16.22
N GLY A 66 1.92 12.29 17.29
CA GLY A 66 3.04 11.36 17.20
C GLY A 66 2.67 9.99 16.63
N LEU A 67 1.53 9.42 17.04
CA LEU A 67 1.03 8.15 16.50
C LEU A 67 0.67 8.27 15.02
N LEU A 68 0.05 9.36 14.60
CA LEU A 68 -0.27 9.62 13.19
C LEU A 68 0.99 9.73 12.34
N ILE A 69 2.06 10.37 12.85
CA ILE A 69 3.37 10.39 12.18
C ILE A 69 3.90 8.97 12.02
N ALA A 70 3.93 8.18 13.10
CA ALA A 70 4.44 6.81 13.06
C ALA A 70 3.67 5.93 12.06
N VAL A 71 2.33 5.95 12.11
CA VAL A 71 1.47 5.18 11.20
C VAL A 71 1.58 5.69 9.77
N GLY A 72 1.64 6.99 9.55
CA GLY A 72 1.82 7.58 8.21
C GLY A 72 3.16 7.20 7.58
N VAL A 73 4.25 7.23 8.35
CA VAL A 73 5.57 6.77 7.88
C VAL A 73 5.55 5.27 7.56
N LEU A 74 4.99 4.44 8.45
CA LEU A 74 4.84 3.00 8.20
C LEU A 74 4.03 2.72 6.93
N GLY A 75 2.90 3.41 6.74
CA GLY A 75 2.07 3.30 5.54
C GLY A 75 2.83 3.68 4.27
N ALA A 76 3.61 4.75 4.31
CA ALA A 76 4.43 5.19 3.18
C ALA A 76 5.50 4.15 2.82
N LEU A 77 6.18 3.58 3.82
CA LEU A 77 7.19 2.52 3.62
C LEU A 77 6.58 1.24 3.06
N LEU A 78 5.40 0.84 3.54
CA LEU A 78 4.65 -0.32 3.03
C LEU A 78 4.21 -0.12 1.58
N ALA A 79 3.73 1.08 1.24
CA ALA A 79 3.37 1.42 -0.13
C ALA A 79 4.59 1.37 -1.07
N LEU A 80 5.74 1.90 -0.64
CA LEU A 80 6.99 1.86 -1.40
C LEU A 80 7.53 0.44 -1.58
N THR A 81 7.52 -0.38 -0.52
CA THR A 81 7.95 -1.79 -0.62
C THR A 81 7.05 -2.60 -1.53
N SER A 82 5.73 -2.39 -1.49
CA SER A 82 4.79 -3.02 -2.43
C SER A 82 5.07 -2.62 -3.89
N MET A 83 5.41 -1.36 -4.11
CA MET A 83 5.78 -0.84 -5.44
C MET A 83 7.11 -1.45 -5.93
N ALA A 84 8.11 -1.58 -5.05
CA ALA A 84 9.40 -2.20 -5.37
C ALA A 84 9.27 -3.71 -5.70
N LEU A 85 8.42 -4.45 -4.97
CA LEU A 85 8.19 -5.88 -5.22
C LEU A 85 7.55 -6.16 -6.58
N THR A 86 6.74 -5.24 -7.09
CA THR A 86 6.10 -5.38 -8.42
C THR A 86 6.94 -4.82 -9.57
N TRP A 87 8.03 -4.12 -9.26
CA TRP A 87 9.03 -3.69 -10.24
C TRP A 87 10.12 -4.72 -10.47
N LYS A 88 10.11 -5.86 -9.76
CA LYS A 88 10.89 -7.02 -10.20
C LYS A 88 10.48 -7.32 -11.64
N PRO A 89 11.38 -7.25 -12.64
CA PRO A 89 11.08 -7.83 -13.92
C PRO A 89 10.68 -9.27 -13.64
N ARG A 90 9.58 -9.74 -14.25
CA ARG A 90 9.34 -11.18 -14.37
C ARG A 90 10.61 -11.73 -15.01
N VAL A 91 11.56 -12.20 -14.21
CA VAL A 91 12.36 -13.34 -14.60
C VAL A 91 11.27 -14.38 -14.82
N ALA A 92 11.09 -14.77 -16.07
CA ALA A 92 10.17 -15.83 -16.42
C ALA A 92 10.67 -17.07 -15.67
N THR A 93 10.20 -17.24 -14.43
CA THR A 93 10.23 -18.54 -13.80
C THR A 93 9.13 -19.28 -14.51
N GLU A 94 9.55 -20.15 -15.42
CA GLU A 94 8.79 -21.13 -16.19
C GLU A 94 7.94 -22.10 -15.32
N ALA A 95 7.71 -21.76 -14.04
CA ALA A 95 7.03 -22.57 -13.04
C ALA A 95 5.57 -22.13 -12.79
N GLU A 96 5.09 -21.04 -13.40
CA GLU A 96 3.69 -20.58 -13.27
C GLU A 96 2.85 -20.88 -14.52
N ALA A 97 3.31 -21.78 -15.39
CA ALA A 97 2.55 -22.34 -16.53
C ALA A 97 2.09 -23.79 -16.29
N ALA A 98 2.38 -24.36 -15.11
CA ALA A 98 2.07 -25.75 -14.81
C ALA A 98 0.59 -26.06 -14.51
N PRO A 99 -0.23 -25.18 -13.86
CA PRO A 99 -1.56 -25.62 -13.45
C PRO A 99 -2.60 -25.57 -14.57
N GLU A 100 -2.41 -24.74 -15.61
CA GLU A 100 -3.37 -24.65 -16.72
C GLU A 100 -3.08 -25.66 -17.83
N ALA A 101 -1.80 -26.00 -18.07
CA ALA A 101 -1.43 -27.01 -19.08
C ALA A 101 -1.77 -28.45 -18.65
N GLU A 102 -1.70 -28.78 -17.35
CA GLU A 102 -2.16 -30.08 -16.83
C GLU A 102 -3.69 -30.22 -16.84
N LEU A 103 -4.43 -29.12 -16.65
CA LEU A 103 -5.89 -29.13 -16.65
C LEU A 103 -6.45 -29.30 -18.07
N ASP A 104 -5.87 -28.59 -19.05
CA ASP A 104 -6.23 -28.69 -20.47
C ASP A 104 -5.87 -30.09 -21.05
N ALA A 105 -4.78 -30.69 -20.58
CA ALA A 105 -4.41 -32.06 -20.94
C ALA A 105 -5.34 -33.11 -20.31
N ALA A 106 -5.80 -32.89 -19.07
CA ALA A 106 -6.74 -33.78 -18.39
C ALA A 106 -8.15 -33.70 -18.98
N GLU A 107 -8.61 -32.53 -19.43
CA GLU A 107 -9.88 -32.40 -20.16
C GLU A 107 -9.82 -33.06 -21.54
N ALA A 108 -8.69 -32.95 -22.25
CA ALA A 108 -8.51 -33.62 -23.55
C ALA A 108 -8.48 -35.16 -23.43
N GLU A 109 -7.94 -35.70 -22.33
CA GLU A 109 -7.92 -37.15 -22.08
C GLU A 109 -9.30 -37.70 -21.71
N LEU A 110 -10.11 -36.93 -20.98
CA LEU A 110 -11.51 -37.25 -20.66
C LEU A 110 -12.36 -37.34 -21.95
N ASP A 111 -12.28 -36.34 -22.82
CA ASP A 111 -13.05 -36.28 -24.06
C ASP A 111 -12.74 -37.47 -24.99
N ASP A 112 -11.48 -37.91 -25.04
CA ASP A 112 -11.05 -39.08 -25.82
C ASP A 112 -11.54 -40.41 -25.22
N GLU A 113 -11.71 -40.50 -23.90
CA GLU A 113 -12.25 -41.68 -23.22
C GLU A 113 -13.78 -41.79 -23.35
N GLU A 114 -14.51 -40.66 -23.32
CA GLU A 114 -15.96 -40.60 -23.54
C GLU A 114 -16.33 -40.98 -24.99
N LEU A 115 -15.51 -40.59 -25.98
CA LEU A 115 -15.68 -40.97 -27.38
C LEU A 115 -15.49 -42.48 -27.63
N ARG A 116 -14.72 -43.17 -26.78
CA ARG A 116 -14.49 -44.63 -26.86
C ARG A 116 -15.52 -45.45 -26.09
N ALA A 117 -16.17 -44.86 -25.09
CA ALA A 117 -17.14 -45.51 -24.23
C ALA A 117 -18.58 -45.53 -24.80
N THR A 118 -18.83 -44.88 -25.94
CA THR A 118 -20.14 -44.90 -26.62
C THR A 118 -20.18 -46.00 -27.70
N PRO A 119 -20.82 -47.16 -27.45
CA PRO A 119 -21.05 -48.14 -28.51
C PRO A 119 -22.14 -47.61 -29.46
N ARG A 120 -21.87 -47.68 -30.76
CA ARG A 120 -22.88 -47.47 -31.82
C ARG A 120 -23.95 -48.56 -31.81
#